data_AF-A0A1Y0FU92-F1
#
_entry.id   AF-A0A1Y0FU92-F1
#
_cell.length_a   1.000
_cell.length_b   1.000
_cell.length_c   1.000
_cell.angle_alpha   90.00
_cell.angle_beta   90.00
_cell.angle_gamma   90.00
#
_symmetry.space_group_name_H-M   'P 1'
#
loop_
_entity.id
_entity.type
_entity.pdbx_description
1 polymer ?
#
loop_
_entity_poly.entity_id
_entity_poly.type
_entity_poly.pdbx_seq_one_letter_code
_entity_poly.pdbx_strand_id
1 'polypeptide(L)' 'MNIPQDQLAYVAHQLRNPLNTISVNAELARLQLQKQQDPNDILMSLERILQECKRCAALLNELSPPT' A
#
# COMPACT_ATOMS: atom_id res chain seq x y z
N MET A 1 -21.98 -12.44 0.24
CA MET A 1 -22.04 -10.98 0.10
C MET A 1 -21.97 -10.66 -1.39
N ASN A 2 -23.02 -10.09 -1.98
CA ASN A 2 -23.00 -9.70 -3.40
C ASN A 2 -22.60 -8.23 -3.46
N ILE A 3 -21.32 -7.95 -3.70
CA ILE A 3 -20.83 -6.57 -3.82
C ILE A 3 -21.24 -6.08 -5.22
N PRO A 4 -21.97 -4.95 -5.34
CA PRO A 4 -22.28 -4.35 -6.63
C PRO A 4 -21.02 -4.20 -7.47
N GLN A 5 -21.10 -4.58 -8.74
CA GLN A 5 -19.94 -4.63 -9.64
C GLN A 5 -19.21 -3.27 -9.72
N ASP A 6 -19.98 -2.17 -9.62
CA ASP A 6 -19.48 -0.79 -9.59
C ASP A 6 -18.72 -0.45 -8.30
N GLN A 7 -19.16 -1.00 -7.16
CA GLN A 7 -18.50 -0.80 -5.86
C GLN A 7 -17.18 -1.58 -5.79
N LEU A 8 -17.16 -2.79 -6.36
CA LEU A 8 -15.92 -3.56 -6.51
C LEU A 8 -14.92 -2.86 -7.45
N ALA A 9 -15.39 -2.33 -8.58
CA ALA A 9 -14.55 -1.58 -9.52
C ALA A 9 -13.98 -0.31 -8.89
N TYR A 10 -14.79 0.41 -8.10
CA TYR A 10 -14.35 1.57 -7.34
C TYR A 10 -13.24 1.21 -6.34
N VAL A 11 -13.42 0.17 -5.52
CA VAL A 11 -12.39 -0.20 -4.53
C VAL A 11 -11.15 -0.78 -5.18
N ALA A 12 -11.27 -1.57 -6.24
CA ALA A 12 -10.13 -2.01 -7.03
C ALA A 12 -9.33 -0.81 -7.58
N HIS A 13 -10.01 0.24 -8.05
CA HIS A 13 -9.35 1.47 -8.46
C HIS A 13 -8.65 2.19 -7.29
N GLN A 14 -9.31 2.31 -6.13
CA GLN A 14 -8.72 2.93 -4.95
C GLN A 14 -7.51 2.17 -4.40
N LEU A 15 -7.50 0.83 -4.50
CA LEU A 15 -6.39 -0.03 -4.07
C LEU A 15 -5.17 0.03 -5.02
N ARG A 16 -5.34 0.33 -6.31
CA ARG A 16 -4.20 0.42 -7.25
C ARG A 16 -3.15 1.44 -6.81
N ASN A 17 -3.57 2.59 -6.32
CA ASN A 17 -2.66 3.66 -5.89
C ASN A 17 -1.76 3.28 -4.69
N PRO A 18 -2.29 2.82 -3.54
CA PRO A 18 -1.48 2.39 -2.42
C PRO A 18 -0.63 1.16 -2.78
N LEU A 19 -1.15 0.21 -3.55
CA LEU A 19 -0.38 -0.97 -3.99
C LEU A 19 0.82 -0.57 -4.87
N ASN A 20 0.63 0.34 -5.83
CA ASN A 20 1.73 0.84 -6.65
C ASN A 20 2.77 1.58 -5.78
N THR A 21 2.32 2.37 -4.81
CA THR A 21 3.21 3.06 -3.88
C THR A 21 4.03 2.06 -3.05
N ILE A 22 3.41 0.99 -2.56
CA ILE A 22 4.09 -0.10 -1.85
C ILE A 22 5.16 -0.73 -2.76
N SER A 23 4.81 -1.11 -4.00
CA SER A 23 5.75 -1.73 -4.93
C SER A 23 6.95 -0.85 -5.24
N VAL A 24 6.72 0.44 -5.53
CA VAL A 24 7.80 1.39 -5.82
C VAL A 24 8.70 1.62 -4.61
N ASN A 25 8.15 1.78 -3.40
CA ASN A 25 8.95 2.00 -2.20
C ASN A 25 9.72 0.73 -1.78
N ALA A 26 9.17 -0.46 -2.02
CA ALA A 26 9.88 -1.72 -1.76
C ALA A 26 11.09 -1.86 -2.69
N GLU A 27 10.93 -1.52 -3.97
CA GLU A 27 12.03 -1.51 -4.94
C GLU A 27 13.07 -0.43 -4.58
N LEU A 28 12.62 0.76 -4.16
CA LEU A 28 13.51 1.84 -3.70
C LEU A 28 14.30 1.43 -2.46
N ALA A 29 13.66 0.82 -1.45
CA ALA A 29 14.33 0.32 -0.25
C ALA A 29 15.39 -0.73 -0.59
N ARG A 30 15.09 -1.63 -1.54
CA ARG A 30 16.06 -2.61 -2.05
C ARG A 30 17.27 -1.93 -2.70
N LEU A 31 17.06 -0.92 -3.53
CA LEU A 31 18.13 -0.16 -4.17
C LEU A 31 18.96 0.64 -3.15
N GLN A 32 18.31 1.27 -2.17
CA GLN A 32 18.96 2.01 -1.07
C GLN A 32 19.87 1.08 -0.27
N LEU A 33 19.40 -0.13 0.07
CA LEU A 33 20.20 -1.16 0.75
C LEU A 33 21.41 -1.60 -0.09
N GLN A 34 21.21 -1.90 -1.37
CA GLN A 34 22.30 -2.32 -2.27
C GLN A 34 23.37 -1.25 -2.44
N LYS A 35 22.98 0.03 -2.42
CA LYS A 35 23.87 1.19 -2.58
C LYS A 35 24.46 1.69 -1.26
N GLN A 36 24.18 1.03 -0.13
CA GLN A 36 24.62 1.48 1.20
C GLN A 36 24.22 2.94 1.48
N GLN A 37 23.01 3.34 1.07
CA GLN A 37 22.47 4.65 1.43
C GLN A 37 22.22 4.76 2.93
N ASP A 38 21.97 5.98 3.38
CA ASP A 38 21.69 6.27 4.79
C ASP A 38 20.55 5.37 5.31
N PRO A 39 20.74 4.69 6.45
CA PRO A 39 19.69 3.88 7.08
C PRO A 39 18.36 4.62 7.25
N ASN A 40 18.39 5.94 7.47
CA ASN A 40 17.19 6.76 7.57
C ASN A 40 16.40 6.82 6.25
N ASP A 41 17.07 6.87 5.10
CA ASP A 41 16.41 6.86 3.79
C ASP A 41 15.65 5.54 3.57
N ILE A 42 16.25 4.42 4.02
CA ILE A 42 15.62 3.09 3.97
C ILE A 42 14.42 3.04 4.91
N LEU A 43 14.57 3.55 6.14
CA LEU A 43 13.48 3.63 7.12
C LEU A 43 12.30 4.45 6.58
N MET A 44 12.56 5.58 5.91
CA MET A 44 11.50 6.38 5.28
C MET A 44 10.73 5.60 4.21
N SER A 45 11.43 4.83 3.35
CA SER A 45 10.78 3.96 2.36
C SER A 45 9.91 2.89 3.04
N LEU A 46 10.39 2.29 4.13
CA LEU A 46 9.65 1.30 4.91
C LEU A 46 8.42 1.90 5.62
N GLU A 47 8.54 3.09 6.20
CA GLU A 47 7.42 3.80 6.80
C GLU A 47 6.32 4.10 5.78
N ARG A 48 6.71 4.51 4.57
CA ARG A 48 5.76 4.74 3.47
C ARG A 48 5.01 3.47 3.09
N ILE A 49 5.70 2.33 3.02
CA ILE A 49 5.08 1.01 2.78
C ILE A 49 4.06 0.69 3.88
N LEU A 50 4.46 0.82 5.15
CA LEU A 50 3.57 0.55 6.29
C LEU A 50 2.33 1.44 6.28
N GLN A 51 2.48 2.71 5.93
CA GLN A 51 1.36 3.65 5.84
C GLN A 51 0.37 3.23 4.75
N GLU A 52 0.84 2.86 3.56
CA GLU A 52 -0.05 2.45 2.47
C GLU A 52 -0.67 1.07 2.71
N CYS A 53 0.00 0.17 3.43
CA CYS A 53 -0.62 -1.07 3.93
C CYS A 53 -1.81 -0.78 4.86
N LYS A 54 -1.65 0.16 5.81
CA LYS A 54 -2.75 0.61 6.69
C LYS A 54 -3.90 1.21 5.87
N ARG A 55 -3.57 1.99 4.83
CA ARG A 55 -4.58 2.55 3.92
C ARG A 55 -5.31 1.47 3.13
N CYS A 56 -4.62 0.45 2.64
CA CYS A 56 -5.25 -0.71 2.00
C CYS A 56 -6.22 -1.40 2.95
N ALA A 57 -5.80 -1.64 4.20
CA ALA A 57 -6.66 -2.25 5.22
C ALA A 57 -7.91 -1.41 5.49
N ALA A 58 -7.78 -0.08 5.59
CA ALA A 58 -8.93 0.81 5.75
C ALA A 58 -9.92 0.71 4.56
N LEU A 59 -9.42 0.77 3.32
CA LEU A 59 -10.24 0.61 2.11
C LEU A 59 -10.95 -0.75 2.04
N LEU A 60 -10.29 -1.82 2.52
CA LEU A 60 -10.89 -3.15 2.58
C LEU A 60 -11.96 -3.24 3.69
N ASN A 61 -11.74 -2.61 4.84
CA ASN A 61 -12.72 -2.56 5.92
C ASN A 61 -13.97 -1.76 5.53
N GLU A 62 -13.87 -0.79 4.61
CA GLU A 62 -15.03 -0.10 4.03
C GLU A 62 -15.92 -1.04 3.21
N LEU A 63 -15.36 -2.10 2.60
CA LEU A 63 -16.14 -3.11 1.88
C LEU A 63 -16.81 -4.13 2.80
N SER A 64 -16.17 -4.44 3.92
CA SER A 64 -16.66 -5.41 4.90
C SER A 64 -16.18 -4.98 6.28
N PRO A 65 -17.01 -4.24 7.04
CA PRO A 65 -16.67 -3.88 8.41
C PRO A 65 -16.39 -5.15 9.22
N PRO A 66 -15.39 -5.15 10.12
CA PRO A 66 -15.19 -6.27 11.02
C PRO A 66 -16.47 -6.49 11.84
N THR A 67 -16.98 -7.73 11.82
CA THR A 67 -18.10 -8.19 12.66
C THR A 67 -17.70 -8.30 14.12
#